data_AF-F7K7A0-F1
#
_entry.id   AF-F7K7A0-F1
#
_cell.length_a   1.000
_cell.length_b   1.000
_cell.length_c   1.000
_cell.angle_alpha   90.00
_cell.angle_beta   90.00
_cell.angle_gamma   90.00
#
_symmetry.space_group_name_H-M   'P 1'
#
loop_
_entity.id
_entity.type
_entity.pdbx_description
1 polymer ?
#
loop_
_entity_poly.entity_id
_entity_poly.type
_entity_poly.pdbx_seq_one_letter_code
_entity_poly.pdbx_strand_id
1 'polypeptide(L)'
;MRSGPAGCAAPERYFQMGAAMERLESYLHFIREAERLKNVLRTAWSSEGRQESTAEHSWRLALCAMTAAWEYPELDRLKLVEMALLHDMGELYEGDISAALLPDPEEKYRIEEEAVNRVFSLLPEPQKSHFLGVWKEYNEESTPEAKLIKALDKAETIIQHNQGKNPPDFDYEFNLEYGKKYFQEDEKLLRLREKIDEDTENRMKE
;
A
#
# COMPACT_ATOMS: atom_id res chain seq x y z
N MET A 1 67.59 10.62 -0.53
CA MET A 1 66.55 9.66 -0.13
C MET A 1 65.21 10.40 -0.13
N ARG A 2 64.43 10.28 -1.22
CA ARG A 2 63.05 10.80 -1.26
C ARG A 2 62.13 9.63 -0.93
N SER A 3 61.48 9.73 0.21
CA SER A 3 60.37 8.88 0.65
C SER A 3 59.23 8.98 -0.36
N GLY A 4 58.88 7.85 -0.99
CA GLY A 4 57.59 7.72 -1.68
C GLY A 4 56.46 7.58 -0.65
N PRO A 5 55.26 8.11 -0.91
CA PRO A 5 54.14 7.86 -0.02
C PRO A 5 53.66 6.42 -0.23
N ALA A 6 53.74 5.64 0.85
CA ALA A 6 53.18 4.31 0.97
C ALA A 6 51.66 4.38 0.79
N GLY A 7 51.14 3.56 -0.13
CA GLY A 7 49.72 3.33 -0.29
C GLY A 7 49.13 2.53 0.88
N CYS A 8 47.89 2.82 1.24
CA CYS A 8 47.00 1.89 1.94
C CYS A 8 45.51 2.32 1.92
N ALA A 9 45.02 2.92 0.84
CA ALA A 9 43.60 3.32 0.71
C ALA A 9 42.75 2.42 -0.21
N ALA A 10 43.35 1.35 -0.77
CA ALA A 10 42.68 0.46 -1.72
C ALA A 10 41.72 -0.57 -1.06
N PRO A 11 42.08 -1.27 0.04
CA PRO A 11 41.27 -2.38 0.56
C PRO A 11 39.88 -1.96 1.04
N GLU A 12 39.79 -0.83 1.75
CA GLU A 12 38.52 -0.27 2.21
C GLU A 12 37.62 0.13 1.03
N ARG A 13 38.19 0.76 -0.01
CA ARG A 13 37.41 1.13 -1.21
C ARG A 13 36.86 -0.08 -1.95
N TYR A 14 37.64 -1.16 -2.10
CA TYR A 14 37.15 -2.39 -2.73
C TYR A 14 36.05 -3.07 -1.91
N PHE A 15 36.20 -3.11 -0.58
CA PHE A 15 35.18 -3.67 0.32
C PHE A 15 33.88 -2.86 0.29
N GLN A 16 33.97 -1.53 0.33
CA GLN A 16 32.81 -0.64 0.21
C GLN A 16 32.12 -0.78 -1.16
N MET A 17 32.89 -0.97 -2.24
CA MET A 17 32.35 -1.18 -3.58
C MET A 17 31.65 -2.55 -3.70
N GLY A 18 32.19 -3.60 -3.09
CA GLY A 18 31.55 -4.91 -3.01
C GLY A 18 30.22 -4.88 -2.25
N ALA A 19 30.20 -4.27 -1.06
CA ALA A 19 28.98 -4.11 -0.26
C ALA A 19 27.93 -3.22 -0.96
N ALA A 20 28.36 -2.21 -1.71
CA ALA A 20 27.47 -1.38 -2.53
C ALA A 20 26.84 -2.16 -3.70
N MET A 21 27.62 -3.04 -4.34
CA MET A 21 27.11 -3.91 -5.41
C MET A 21 26.11 -4.93 -4.88
N GLU A 22 26.39 -5.57 -3.74
CA GLU A 22 25.46 -6.50 -3.09
C GLU A 22 24.13 -5.81 -2.74
N ARG A 23 24.18 -4.60 -2.19
CA ARG A 23 22.99 -3.78 -1.90
C ARG A 23 22.18 -3.46 -3.16
N LEU A 24 22.86 -3.11 -4.25
CA LEU A 24 22.19 -2.81 -5.52
C LEU A 24 21.46 -4.04 -6.07
N GLU A 25 22.10 -5.22 -6.02
CA GLU A 25 21.45 -6.47 -6.46
C GLU A 25 20.22 -6.81 -5.61
N SER A 26 20.29 -6.61 -4.28
CA SER A 26 19.13 -6.74 -3.40
C SER A 26 17.99 -5.82 -3.79
N TYR A 27 18.28 -4.55 -4.09
CA TYR A 27 17.26 -3.59 -4.53
C TYR A 27 16.65 -3.97 -5.88
N LEU A 28 17.47 -4.40 -6.83
CA LEU A 28 16.99 -4.87 -8.13
C LEU A 28 16.12 -6.13 -7.98
N HIS A 29 16.48 -7.05 -7.09
CA HIS A 29 15.68 -8.24 -6.83
C HIS A 29 14.34 -7.86 -6.21
N PHE A 30 14.33 -7.02 -5.17
CA PHE A 30 13.09 -6.55 -4.54
C PHE A 30 12.16 -5.88 -5.55
N ILE A 31 12.66 -4.92 -6.35
CA ILE A 31 11.83 -4.20 -7.34
C ILE A 31 11.31 -5.12 -8.45
N ARG A 32 12.10 -6.11 -8.87
CA ARG A 32 11.64 -7.12 -9.85
C ARG A 32 10.54 -8.00 -9.28
N GLU A 33 10.64 -8.39 -8.00
CA GLU A 33 9.63 -9.22 -7.35
C GLU A 33 8.34 -8.43 -7.06
N ALA A 34 8.45 -7.16 -6.64
CA ALA A 34 7.32 -6.25 -6.40
C ALA A 34 6.42 -6.04 -7.63
N GLU A 35 6.97 -6.19 -8.83
CA GLU A 35 6.24 -6.06 -10.09
C GLU A 35 5.03 -6.99 -10.19
N ARG A 36 5.07 -8.15 -9.50
CA ARG A 36 3.99 -9.13 -9.45
C ARG A 36 2.63 -8.54 -9.06
N LEU A 37 2.61 -7.49 -8.22
CA LEU A 37 1.35 -6.80 -7.83
C LEU A 37 0.58 -6.22 -9.02
N LYS A 38 1.24 -5.96 -10.16
CA LYS A 38 0.53 -5.53 -11.38
C LYS A 38 -0.36 -6.62 -11.97
N ASN A 39 -0.12 -7.88 -11.59
CA ASN A 39 -0.89 -9.03 -12.05
C ASN A 39 -1.88 -9.54 -10.98
N VAL A 40 -1.83 -8.99 -9.77
CA VAL A 40 -2.84 -9.26 -8.73
C VAL A 40 -4.04 -8.38 -9.03
N LEU A 41 -5.16 -8.99 -9.43
CA LEU A 41 -6.38 -8.28 -9.79
C LEU A 41 -7.33 -8.19 -8.60
N ARG A 42 -7.93 -7.01 -8.42
CA ARG A 42 -8.93 -6.72 -7.40
C ARG A 42 -10.34 -6.94 -7.95
N THR A 43 -11.32 -7.01 -7.05
CA THR A 43 -12.75 -6.94 -7.40
C THR A 43 -13.23 -5.50 -7.61
N ALA A 44 -12.45 -4.70 -8.36
CA ALA A 44 -12.75 -3.34 -8.74
C ALA A 44 -12.46 -3.14 -10.24
N TRP A 45 -13.20 -2.25 -10.91
CA TRP A 45 -13.12 -2.05 -12.36
C TRP A 45 -12.89 -0.58 -12.68
N SER A 46 -12.06 -0.31 -13.68
CA SER A 46 -11.87 1.03 -14.24
C SER A 46 -13.13 1.55 -14.93
N SER A 47 -13.17 2.86 -15.23
CA SER A 47 -14.27 3.48 -15.99
C SER A 47 -14.43 2.88 -17.40
N GLU A 48 -13.39 2.23 -17.93
CA GLU A 48 -13.41 1.53 -19.22
C GLU A 48 -13.76 0.04 -19.09
N GLY A 49 -13.96 -0.46 -17.87
CA GLY A 49 -14.39 -1.84 -17.58
C GLY A 49 -13.25 -2.86 -17.49
N ARG A 50 -12.00 -2.42 -17.36
CA ARG A 50 -10.86 -3.31 -17.06
C ARG A 50 -10.76 -3.52 -15.56
N GLN A 51 -10.50 -4.74 -15.11
CA GLN A 51 -10.19 -4.99 -13.69
C GLN A 51 -8.93 -4.23 -13.26
N GLU A 52 -9.03 -3.57 -12.11
CA GLU A 52 -7.92 -2.91 -11.43
C GLU A 52 -6.94 -3.95 -10.86
N SER A 53 -5.65 -3.61 -10.90
CA SER A 53 -4.63 -4.37 -10.17
C SER A 53 -4.30 -3.74 -8.80
N THR A 54 -3.82 -4.54 -7.85
CA THR A 54 -3.36 -4.07 -6.54
C THR A 54 -2.28 -2.99 -6.66
N ALA A 55 -1.41 -3.06 -7.67
CA ALA A 55 -0.44 -2.00 -7.94
C ALA A 55 -1.08 -0.67 -8.35
N GLU A 56 -2.16 -0.70 -9.13
CA GLU A 56 -2.90 0.51 -9.55
C GLU A 56 -3.67 1.13 -8.39
N HIS A 57 -4.32 0.28 -7.57
CA HIS A 57 -4.92 0.68 -6.30
C HIS A 57 -3.92 1.38 -5.38
N SER A 58 -2.77 0.73 -5.12
CA SER A 58 -1.72 1.29 -4.25
C SER A 58 -1.17 2.62 -4.76
N TRP A 59 -1.02 2.78 -6.08
CA TRP A 59 -0.64 4.06 -6.69
C TRP A 59 -1.70 5.14 -6.45
N ARG A 60 -2.98 4.83 -6.68
CA ARG A 60 -4.08 5.79 -6.51
C ARG A 60 -4.31 6.14 -5.05
N LEU A 61 -4.17 5.18 -4.15
CA LEU A 61 -4.17 5.41 -2.70
C LEU A 61 -3.03 6.34 -2.27
N ALA A 62 -1.81 6.15 -2.79
CA ALA A 62 -0.70 7.06 -2.49
C ALA A 62 -1.00 8.49 -2.97
N LEU A 63 -1.65 8.65 -4.13
CA LEU A 63 -2.12 9.95 -4.60
C LEU A 63 -3.19 10.54 -3.66
N CYS A 64 -4.18 9.74 -3.25
CA CYS A 64 -5.18 10.15 -2.25
C CYS A 64 -4.53 10.62 -0.95
N ALA A 65 -3.54 9.87 -0.45
CA ALA A 65 -2.79 10.20 0.76
C ALA A 65 -2.06 11.55 0.62
N MET A 66 -1.35 11.79 -0.48
CA MET A 66 -0.69 13.07 -0.72
C MET A 66 -1.67 14.24 -0.84
N THR A 67 -2.83 14.02 -1.45
CA THR A 67 -3.88 15.05 -1.57
C THR A 67 -4.49 15.38 -0.21
N ALA A 68 -4.84 14.35 0.58
CA ALA A 68 -5.42 14.51 1.90
C ALA A 68 -4.42 15.12 2.91
N ALA A 69 -3.12 14.84 2.79
CA ALA A 69 -2.09 15.31 3.73
C ALA A 69 -1.99 16.84 3.90
N TRP A 70 -2.60 17.63 3.01
CA TRP A 70 -2.73 19.08 3.20
C TRP A 70 -3.70 19.47 4.31
N GLU A 71 -4.67 18.61 4.58
CA GLU A 71 -5.64 18.75 5.67
C GLU A 71 -5.09 18.27 7.02
N TYR A 72 -3.94 17.58 7.01
CA TYR A 72 -3.30 16.94 8.17
C TYR A 72 -1.83 17.36 8.29
N PRO A 73 -1.53 18.65 8.52
CA PRO A 73 -0.15 19.15 8.53
C PRO A 73 0.73 18.57 9.65
N GLU A 74 0.13 17.98 10.68
CA GLU A 74 0.80 17.32 11.80
C GLU A 74 1.31 15.92 11.48
N LEU A 75 0.84 15.29 10.39
CA LEU A 75 1.20 13.92 10.02
C LEU A 75 2.43 13.88 9.10
N ASP A 76 3.19 12.79 9.21
CA ASP A 76 4.34 12.57 8.33
C ASP A 76 3.88 12.16 6.92
N ARG A 77 3.99 13.11 5.98
CA ARG A 77 3.61 12.93 4.57
C ARG A 77 4.39 11.82 3.86
N LEU A 78 5.67 11.66 4.18
CA LEU A 78 6.49 10.61 3.57
C LEU A 78 6.03 9.24 4.07
N LYS A 79 5.74 9.14 5.37
CA LYS A 79 5.21 7.92 5.97
C LYS A 79 3.83 7.54 5.42
N LEU A 80 2.94 8.51 5.19
CA LEU A 80 1.64 8.27 4.56
C LEU A 80 1.78 7.62 3.17
N VAL A 81 2.67 8.17 2.33
CA VAL A 81 2.92 7.64 0.98
C VAL A 81 3.61 6.28 1.04
N GLU A 82 4.60 6.13 1.90
CA GLU A 82 5.31 4.85 2.09
C GLU A 82 4.33 3.75 2.53
N MET A 83 3.45 4.05 3.48
CA MET A 83 2.45 3.12 3.96
C MET A 83 1.44 2.76 2.86
N ALA A 84 0.93 3.73 2.11
CA ALA A 84 0.05 3.48 0.97
C ALA A 84 0.69 2.56 -0.09
N LEU A 85 1.99 2.71 -0.36
CA LEU A 85 2.70 1.87 -1.33
C LEU A 85 3.01 0.46 -0.80
N LEU A 86 3.09 0.27 0.51
CA LEU A 86 3.48 -0.99 1.13
C LEU A 86 2.32 -1.82 1.68
N HIS A 87 1.13 -1.23 1.86
CA HIS A 87 0.03 -1.85 2.61
C HIS A 87 -0.39 -3.23 2.06
N ASP A 88 -0.50 -3.37 0.73
CA ASP A 88 -0.92 -4.61 0.08
C ASP A 88 0.25 -5.47 -0.44
N MET A 89 1.48 -5.23 0.02
CA MET A 89 2.62 -6.10 -0.35
C MET A 89 2.43 -7.56 0.11
N GLY A 90 1.51 -7.82 1.04
CA GLY A 90 1.11 -9.16 1.48
C GLY A 90 0.33 -9.95 0.42
N GLU A 91 -0.31 -9.28 -0.55
CA GLU A 91 -1.13 -9.93 -1.60
C GLU A 91 -0.29 -10.52 -2.74
N LEU A 92 1.04 -10.29 -2.70
CA LEU A 92 1.93 -10.50 -3.83
C LEU A 92 2.00 -11.96 -4.33
N TYR A 93 1.78 -12.94 -3.46
CA TYR A 93 1.88 -14.36 -3.79
C TYR A 93 0.52 -15.08 -3.85
N GLU A 94 -0.36 -14.81 -2.90
CA GLU A 94 -1.66 -15.50 -2.78
C GLU A 94 -2.82 -14.70 -3.40
N GLY A 95 -2.57 -13.45 -3.80
CA GLY A 95 -3.54 -12.58 -4.47
C GLY A 95 -4.39 -11.72 -3.53
N ASP A 96 -5.24 -10.87 -4.12
CA ASP A 96 -6.23 -10.05 -3.41
C ASP A 96 -7.39 -10.93 -2.94
N ILE A 97 -7.69 -10.85 -1.64
CA ILE A 97 -8.86 -11.49 -1.04
C ILE A 97 -9.88 -10.40 -0.73
N SER A 98 -10.87 -10.29 -1.61
CA SER A 98 -11.94 -9.28 -1.53
C SER A 98 -12.66 -9.31 -0.19
N ALA A 99 -12.84 -8.12 0.41
CA ALA A 99 -13.57 -7.96 1.66
C ALA A 99 -15.04 -8.38 1.56
N ALA A 100 -15.64 -8.33 0.37
CA ALA A 100 -17.01 -8.79 0.13
C ALA A 100 -17.19 -10.30 0.35
N LEU A 101 -16.10 -11.08 0.28
CA LEU A 101 -16.12 -12.52 0.54
C LEU A 101 -16.05 -12.86 2.04
N LEU A 102 -15.96 -11.85 2.91
CA LEU A 102 -15.86 -12.01 4.38
C LEU A 102 -14.79 -13.04 4.78
N PRO A 103 -13.52 -12.86 4.36
CA PRO A 103 -12.47 -13.79 4.71
C PRO A 103 -12.24 -13.80 6.23
N ASP A 104 -11.71 -14.92 6.73
CA ASP A 104 -11.24 -14.98 8.12
C ASP A 104 -10.08 -14.00 8.32
N PRO A 105 -10.23 -12.98 9.19
CA PRO A 105 -9.20 -11.95 9.35
C PRO A 105 -7.87 -12.49 9.87
N GLU A 106 -7.90 -13.52 10.73
CA GLU A 106 -6.69 -14.10 11.31
C GLU A 106 -5.89 -14.87 10.26
N GLU A 107 -6.57 -15.71 9.47
CA GLU A 107 -5.93 -16.43 8.37
C GLU A 107 -5.43 -15.49 7.27
N LYS A 108 -6.21 -14.46 6.91
CA LYS A 108 -5.78 -13.43 5.95
C LYS A 108 -4.50 -12.75 6.43
N TYR A 109 -4.47 -12.30 7.69
CA TYR A 109 -3.29 -11.67 8.26
C TYR A 109 -2.08 -12.60 8.26
N ARG A 110 -2.25 -13.88 8.62
CA ARG A 110 -1.15 -14.87 8.65
C ARG A 110 -0.55 -15.08 7.25
N ILE A 111 -1.39 -15.23 6.23
CA ILE A 111 -0.96 -15.39 4.84
C ILE A 111 -0.18 -14.16 4.38
N GLU A 112 -0.71 -12.96 4.63
CA GLU A 112 -0.06 -11.72 4.24
C GLU A 112 1.25 -11.50 5.02
N GLU A 113 1.30 -11.84 6.31
CA GLU A 113 2.52 -11.76 7.12
C GLU A 113 3.63 -12.66 6.55
N GLU A 114 3.31 -13.89 6.12
CA GLU A 114 4.26 -14.78 5.45
C GLU A 114 4.78 -14.19 4.14
N ALA A 115 3.88 -13.60 3.34
CA ALA A 115 4.23 -12.94 2.09
C ALA A 115 5.15 -11.72 2.29
N VAL A 116 4.85 -10.82 3.22
CA VAL A 116 5.69 -9.64 3.46
C VAL A 116 7.05 -10.02 4.05
N ASN A 117 7.10 -11.02 4.93
CA ASN A 117 8.37 -11.54 5.46
C ASN A 117 9.25 -12.08 4.32
N ARG A 118 8.65 -12.79 3.36
CA ARG A 118 9.36 -13.30 2.19
C ARG A 118 9.85 -12.17 1.29
N VAL A 119 9.00 -11.26 0.84
CA VAL A 119 9.40 -10.23 -0.13
C VAL A 119 10.36 -9.20 0.47
N PHE A 120 10.15 -8.77 1.73
CA PHE A 120 11.04 -7.81 2.38
C PHE A 120 12.37 -8.44 2.81
N SER A 121 12.48 -9.77 2.90
CA SER A 121 13.77 -10.44 3.12
C SER A 121 14.78 -10.21 2.00
N LEU A 122 14.33 -9.77 0.82
CA LEU A 122 15.19 -9.39 -0.30
C LEU A 122 15.96 -8.09 -0.04
N LEU A 123 15.48 -7.26 0.88
CA LEU A 123 16.09 -5.98 1.25
C LEU A 123 17.13 -6.18 2.37
N PRO A 124 18.24 -5.43 2.34
CA PRO A 124 19.20 -5.42 3.43
C PRO A 124 18.66 -4.65 4.64
N GLU A 125 19.21 -4.93 5.82
CA GLU A 125 18.96 -4.09 6.99
C GLU A 125 19.60 -2.70 6.83
N PRO A 126 19.00 -1.63 7.40
CA PRO A 126 17.79 -1.63 8.24
C PRO A 126 16.46 -1.55 7.46
N GLN A 127 16.50 -1.54 6.11
CA GLN A 127 15.33 -1.26 5.29
C GLN A 127 14.27 -2.36 5.39
N LYS A 128 14.68 -3.63 5.46
CA LYS A 128 13.78 -4.75 5.72
C LYS A 128 12.94 -4.54 6.98
N SER A 129 13.60 -4.24 8.11
CA SER A 129 12.90 -4.02 9.38
C SER A 129 11.96 -2.82 9.31
N HIS A 130 12.36 -1.76 8.62
CA HIS A 130 11.53 -0.57 8.41
C HIS A 130 10.25 -0.90 7.64
N PHE A 131 10.34 -1.58 6.48
CA PHE A 131 9.17 -1.91 5.66
C PHE A 131 8.21 -2.88 6.37
N LEU A 132 8.75 -3.88 7.09
CA LEU A 132 7.94 -4.74 7.95
C LEU A 132 7.22 -3.94 9.05
N GLY A 133 7.91 -2.98 9.66
CA GLY A 133 7.33 -2.10 10.67
C GLY A 133 6.16 -1.27 10.13
N VAL A 134 6.34 -0.65 8.96
CA VAL A 134 5.28 0.14 8.29
C VAL A 134 4.07 -0.73 7.95
N TRP A 135 4.28 -1.93 7.41
CA TRP A 135 3.19 -2.86 7.09
C TRP A 135 2.43 -3.32 8.35
N LYS A 136 3.14 -3.62 9.44
CA LYS A 136 2.51 -3.98 10.73
C LYS A 136 1.71 -2.82 11.31
N GLU A 137 2.29 -1.62 11.28
CA GLU A 137 1.64 -0.40 11.77
C GLU A 137 0.31 -0.13 11.04
N TYR A 138 0.27 -0.29 9.72
CA TYR A 138 -0.97 -0.19 8.93
C TYR A 138 -2.02 -1.21 9.36
N ASN A 139 -1.63 -2.46 9.60
CA ASN A 139 -2.57 -3.53 9.98
C ASN A 139 -3.05 -3.43 11.43
N GLU A 140 -2.19 -2.95 12.33
CA GLU A 140 -2.52 -2.72 13.75
C GLU A 140 -3.25 -1.39 13.99
N GLU A 141 -3.29 -0.50 13.00
CA GLU A 141 -3.92 0.83 13.09
C GLU A 141 -3.36 1.65 14.26
N SER A 142 -2.06 1.47 14.55
CA SER A 142 -1.45 1.90 15.82
C SER A 142 -1.00 3.37 15.84
N THR A 143 -1.03 4.07 14.70
CA THR A 143 -0.66 5.49 14.58
C THR A 143 -1.74 6.31 13.87
N PRO A 144 -1.73 7.65 14.02
CA PRO A 144 -2.58 8.54 13.24
C PRO A 144 -2.40 8.37 11.73
N GLU A 145 -1.17 8.18 11.24
CA GLU A 145 -0.90 7.89 9.83
C GLU A 145 -1.57 6.59 9.37
N ALA A 146 -1.45 5.51 10.16
CA ALA A 146 -2.08 4.24 9.85
C ALA A 146 -3.60 4.32 9.80
N LYS A 147 -4.22 5.03 10.75
CA LYS A 147 -5.66 5.26 10.75
C LYS A 147 -6.13 6.05 9.54
N LEU A 148 -5.39 7.10 9.17
CA LEU A 148 -5.71 7.89 7.98
C LEU A 148 -5.60 7.05 6.71
N ILE A 149 -4.51 6.31 6.50
CA ILE A 149 -4.34 5.45 5.32
C ILE A 149 -5.39 4.34 5.29
N LYS A 150 -5.78 3.77 6.44
CA LYS A 150 -6.87 2.79 6.51
C LYS A 150 -8.19 3.39 6.04
N ALA A 151 -8.53 4.60 6.47
CA ALA A 151 -9.74 5.29 6.01
C ALA A 151 -9.68 5.59 4.51
N LEU A 152 -8.55 6.09 4.02
CA LEU A 152 -8.36 6.43 2.61
C LEU A 152 -8.36 5.19 1.71
N ASP A 153 -7.85 4.05 2.16
CA ASP A 153 -7.92 2.78 1.43
C ASP A 153 -9.38 2.34 1.18
N LYS A 154 -10.23 2.46 2.20
CA LYS A 154 -11.68 2.20 2.06
C LYS A 154 -12.35 3.24 1.16
N ALA A 155 -12.00 4.51 1.31
CA ALA A 155 -12.53 5.58 0.47
C ALA A 155 -12.17 5.37 -1.00
N GLU A 156 -10.91 5.09 -1.31
CA GLU A 156 -10.40 4.83 -2.66
C GLU A 156 -11.19 3.68 -3.29
N THR A 157 -11.31 2.55 -2.59
CA THR A 157 -12.04 1.38 -3.08
C THR A 157 -13.47 1.73 -3.48
N ILE A 158 -14.20 2.47 -2.62
CA ILE A 158 -15.59 2.86 -2.90
C ILE A 158 -15.66 3.87 -4.05
N ILE A 159 -14.74 4.84 -4.10
CA ILE A 159 -14.65 5.79 -5.22
C ILE A 159 -14.42 5.03 -6.54
N GLN A 160 -13.54 4.02 -6.53
CA GLN A 160 -13.29 3.18 -7.70
C GLN A 160 -14.54 2.40 -8.12
N HIS A 161 -15.29 1.84 -7.17
CA HIS A 161 -16.57 1.21 -7.45
C HIS A 161 -17.59 2.17 -8.05
N ASN A 162 -17.67 3.42 -7.56
CA ASN A 162 -18.61 4.41 -8.07
C ASN A 162 -18.25 4.92 -9.47
N GLN A 163 -16.96 5.00 -9.78
CA GLN A 163 -16.45 5.44 -11.08
C GLN A 163 -16.39 4.30 -12.12
N GLY A 164 -16.27 3.06 -11.65
CA GLY A 164 -16.03 1.88 -12.45
C GLY A 164 -17.19 1.48 -13.35
N LYS A 165 -16.86 0.96 -14.54
CA LYS A 165 -17.81 0.20 -15.35
C LYS A 165 -17.88 -1.23 -14.81
N ASN A 166 -18.64 -1.37 -13.73
CA ASN A 166 -18.79 -2.62 -13.00
C ASN A 166 -19.65 -3.64 -13.76
N PRO A 167 -19.50 -4.95 -13.45
CA PRO A 167 -20.37 -5.97 -14.00
C PRO A 167 -21.84 -5.78 -13.56
N PRO A 168 -22.83 -6.33 -14.30
CA PRO A 168 -24.26 -6.10 -14.02
C PRO A 168 -24.75 -6.55 -12.65
N ASP A 169 -24.05 -7.49 -12.01
CA ASP A 169 -24.35 -8.07 -10.70
C ASP A 169 -23.52 -7.45 -9.57
N PHE A 170 -22.89 -6.30 -9.81
CA PHE A 170 -22.09 -5.62 -8.81
C PHE A 170 -22.96 -5.12 -7.63
N ASP A 171 -22.54 -5.46 -6.41
CA ASP A 171 -23.22 -5.07 -5.18
C ASP A 171 -22.76 -3.69 -4.69
N TYR A 172 -23.54 -2.65 -5.03
CA TYR A 172 -23.29 -1.29 -4.52
C TYR A 172 -23.73 -1.11 -3.06
N GLU A 173 -24.61 -1.96 -2.51
CA GLU A 173 -25.04 -1.83 -1.10
C GLU A 173 -23.89 -2.11 -0.14
N PHE A 174 -22.99 -3.03 -0.52
CA PHE A 174 -21.74 -3.30 0.20
C PHE A 174 -20.96 -2.01 0.54
N ASN A 175 -20.85 -1.09 -0.43
CA ASN A 175 -20.09 0.16 -0.25
C ASN A 175 -20.61 1.00 0.92
N LEU A 176 -21.93 1.02 1.12
CA LEU A 176 -22.57 1.81 2.16
C LEU A 176 -22.22 1.33 3.56
N GLU A 177 -21.82 0.07 3.76
CA GLU A 177 -21.39 -0.42 5.08
C GLU A 177 -19.86 -0.58 5.19
N TYR A 178 -19.19 -0.80 4.07
CA TYR A 178 -17.77 -1.10 4.03
C TYR A 178 -16.93 0.00 4.67
N GLY A 179 -16.18 -0.34 5.72
CA GLY A 179 -15.22 0.54 6.36
C GLY A 179 -15.81 1.74 7.12
N LYS A 180 -17.13 1.82 7.35
CA LYS A 180 -17.79 2.96 8.01
C LYS A 180 -17.11 3.43 9.30
N LYS A 181 -16.66 2.48 10.14
CA LYS A 181 -16.00 2.78 11.43
C LYS A 181 -14.77 3.70 11.28
N TYR A 182 -14.08 3.68 10.14
CA TYR A 182 -12.84 4.44 9.93
C TYR A 182 -13.04 5.93 9.69
N PHE A 183 -14.29 6.37 9.50
CA PHE A 183 -14.60 7.76 9.16
C PHE A 183 -15.26 8.53 10.32
N GLN A 184 -15.56 7.86 11.44
CA GLN A 184 -16.44 8.40 12.49
C GLN A 184 -15.74 9.35 13.47
N GLU A 185 -14.44 9.20 13.67
CA GLU A 185 -13.69 9.96 14.69
C GLU A 185 -13.10 11.27 14.16
N ASP A 186 -13.19 11.53 12.85
CA ASP A 186 -12.64 12.69 12.17
C ASP A 186 -13.71 13.37 11.31
N GLU A 187 -14.00 14.65 11.58
CA GLU A 187 -15.05 15.41 10.89
C GLU A 187 -14.82 15.54 9.38
N LYS A 188 -13.55 15.65 8.94
CA LYS A 188 -13.19 15.76 7.53
C LYS A 188 -13.39 14.44 6.81
N LEU A 189 -12.99 13.32 7.45
CA LEU A 189 -13.24 11.98 6.92
C LEU A 189 -14.73 11.65 6.89
N LEU A 190 -15.50 12.07 7.91
CA LEU A 190 -16.95 11.89 7.92
C LEU A 190 -17.60 12.60 6.73
N ARG A 191 -17.22 13.85 6.45
CA ARG A 191 -17.72 14.59 5.27
C ARG A 191 -17.33 13.95 3.95
N LEU A 192 -16.09 13.46 3.85
CA LEU A 192 -15.63 12.70 2.68
C LEU A 192 -16.53 11.47 2.49
N ARG A 193 -16.79 10.74 3.57
CA ARG A 193 -17.62 9.54 3.56
C ARG A 193 -19.05 9.82 3.10
N GLU A 194 -19.68 10.87 3.62
CA GLU A 194 -21.02 11.30 3.22
C GLU A 194 -21.11 11.54 1.71
N LYS A 195 -20.08 12.13 1.10
CA LYS A 195 -20.08 12.38 -0.35
C LYS A 195 -19.89 11.13 -1.19
N ILE A 196 -19.02 10.23 -0.73
CA ILE A 196 -18.84 8.93 -1.38
C ILE A 196 -20.11 8.06 -1.27
N ASP A 197 -20.83 8.13 -0.14
CA ASP A 197 -22.11 7.43 0.04
C ASP A 197 -23.19 8.03 -0.88
N GLU A 198 -23.29 9.37 -0.99
CA GLU A 198 -24.19 10.04 -1.95
C GLU A 198 -23.92 9.58 -3.41
N ASP A 199 -22.65 9.48 -3.81
CA ASP A 199 -22.27 8.97 -5.12
C ASP A 199 -22.70 7.50 -5.31
N THR A 200 -22.51 6.67 -4.29
CA THR A 200 -22.94 5.25 -4.29
C THR A 200 -24.45 5.14 -4.47
N GLU A 201 -25.23 5.91 -3.72
CA GLU A 201 -26.70 5.91 -3.83
C GLU A 201 -27.20 6.37 -5.20
N ASN A 202 -26.45 7.25 -5.87
CA ASN A 202 -26.79 7.66 -7.24
C ASN A 202 -26.55 6.51 -8.22
N ARG A 203 -25.43 5.79 -8.09
CA ARG A 203 -25.12 4.60 -8.91
C ARG A 203 -26.18 3.50 -8.77
N MET A 204 -26.72 3.30 -7.58
CA MET A 204 -27.79 2.32 -7.33
C MET A 204 -29.13 2.64 -8.04
N LYS A 205 -29.33 3.89 -8.47
CA LYS A 205 -30.57 4.35 -9.13
C LYS A 205 -30.50 4.31 -10.66
N GLU A 206 -29.30 4.12 -11.23
CA GLU A 206 -29.04 4.03 -12.68
C GLU A 206 -29.37 2.64 -13.24
#